data_AF-A0A9C9ES77-F1
#
_entry.id   AF-A0A9C9ES77-F1
#
_cell.length_a   1.000
_cell.length_b   1.000
_cell.length_c   1.000
_cell.angle_alpha   90.00
_cell.angle_beta   90.00
_cell.angle_gamma   90.00
#
_symmetry.space_group_name_H-M   'P 1'
#
loop_
_entity.id
_entity.type
_entity.pdbx_description
1 polymer ?
#
loop_
_entity_poly.entity_id
_entity_poly.type
_entity_poly.pdbx_seq_one_letter_code
_entity_poly.pdbx_strand_id
1 'polypeptide(L)' 'HPVGATGVAQICEVVTQLRGEAGERQVEGAKRGLTQNMGGTCASCVVHILEVA' A
#
# COMPACT_ATOMS: atom_id res chain seq x y z
N HIS A 1 1.92 -13.45 9.05
CA HIS A 1 2.06 -12.82 7.73
C HIS A 1 1.78 -13.85 6.63
N PRO A 2 0.52 -14.01 6.19
CA PRO A 2 0.21 -14.83 5.03
C PRO A 2 0.86 -14.20 3.78
N VAL A 3 1.90 -14.85 3.25
CA VAL A 3 2.77 -14.29 2.21
C VAL A 3 1.99 -13.77 1.00
N GLY A 4 1.02 -14.56 0.51
CA GLY A 4 0.22 -14.17 -0.66
C GLY A 4 -0.71 -12.97 -0.43
N ALA A 5 -1.23 -12.79 0.79
CA ALA A 5 -2.19 -11.72 1.09
C ALA A 5 -1.51 -10.39 1.46
N THR A 6 -0.21 -10.39 1.70
CA THR A 6 0.53 -9.20 2.15
C THR A 6 0.53 -8.09 1.12
N GLY A 7 0.84 -8.40 -0.14
CA GLY A 7 0.86 -7.39 -1.19
C GLY A 7 -0.51 -6.71 -1.34
N VAL A 8 -1.59 -7.48 -1.21
CA VAL A 8 -2.96 -6.95 -1.21
C VAL A 8 -3.21 -6.06 0.00
N ALA A 9 -2.80 -6.49 1.20
CA ALA A 9 -2.94 -5.69 2.42
C ALA A 9 -2.20 -4.35 2.34
N GLN A 10 -1.01 -4.31 1.74
CA GLN A 10 -0.27 -3.07 1.48
C GLN A 10 -1.07 -2.11 0.59
N ILE A 11 -1.67 -2.63 -0.49
CA ILE A 11 -2.51 -1.84 -1.39
C ILE A 11 -3.75 -1.33 -0.65
N CYS A 12 -4.43 -2.18 0.12
CA CYS A 12 -5.59 -1.79 0.91
C CYS A 12 -5.27 -0.64 1.87
N GLU A 13 -4.16 -0.71 2.62
CA GLU A 13 -3.77 0.37 3.55
C GLU A 13 -3.48 1.68 2.79
N VAL A 14 -2.71 1.62 1.70
CA VAL A 14 -2.43 2.83 0.90
C VAL A 14 -3.71 3.43 0.31
N VAL A 15 -4.66 2.61 -0.15
CA VAL A 15 -5.95 3.09 -0.64
C VAL A 15 -6.78 3.71 0.49
N THR A 16 -6.80 3.10 1.67
CA THR A 16 -7.46 3.67 2.86
C THR A 16 -6.88 5.04 3.23
N GLN A 17 -5.55 5.19 3.16
CA GLN A 17 -4.88 6.49 3.37
C GLN A 17 -5.28 7.52 2.30
N LEU A 18 -5.22 7.14 1.02
CA LEU A 18 -5.56 8.01 -0.10
C LEU A 18 -7.02 8.46 -0.08
N ARG A 19 -7.94 7.65 0.45
CA ARG A 19 -9.36 7.98 0.58
C ARG A 19 -9.71 8.85 1.79
N GLY A 20 -8.78 9.08 2.71
CA GLY A 20 -9.10 9.77 3.96
C GLY A 20 -9.80 8.87 4.99
N GLU A 21 -9.69 7.54 4.87
CA GLU A 21 -10.43 6.56 5.66
C GLU A 21 -9.58 5.92 6.78
N ALA A 22 -8.34 6.38 6.99
CA ALA A 22 -7.39 5.71 7.88
C ALA A 22 -7.53 6.06 9.38
N GLY A 23 -8.54 6.85 9.75
CA GLY A 23 -8.83 7.22 11.14
C GLY A 23 -7.65 7.93 11.80
N GLU A 24 -7.27 7.49 13.00
CA GLU A 24 -6.16 8.10 13.77
C GLU A 24 -4.79 8.00 13.06
N ARG A 25 -4.63 7.09 12.09
CA ARG A 25 -3.38 6.91 11.32
C ARG A 25 -3.35 7.72 10.03
N GLN A 26 -4.34 8.58 9.79
CA GLN A 26 -4.47 9.33 8.55
C GLN A 26 -3.26 10.23 8.30
N VAL A 27 -2.65 10.07 7.12
CA VAL A 27 -1.66 11.01 6.62
C VAL A 27 -2.37 12.19 5.96
N GLU A 28 -2.11 13.39 6.47
CA GLU A 28 -2.73 14.62 5.96
C GLU A 28 -2.29 14.92 4.53
N GLY A 29 -3.25 15.22 3.65
CA GLY A 29 -2.96 15.64 2.28
C GLY A 29 -2.33 14.56 1.39
N ALA A 30 -2.48 13.27 1.73
CA ALA A 30 -2.00 12.17 0.90
C ALA A 30 -2.67 12.18 -0.49
N LYS A 31 -1.88 12.44 -1.54
CA LYS A 31 -2.35 12.45 -2.94
C LYS A 31 -1.83 11.29 -3.77
N ARG A 32 -0.69 10.72 -3.36
CA ARG A 32 -0.01 9.61 -4.03
C ARG A 32 0.52 8.64 -3.00
N GLY A 33 0.49 7.36 -3.32
CA GLY A 33 1.00 6.30 -2.45
C GLY A 33 1.77 5.26 -3.26
N LEU A 34 2.75 4.63 -2.60
CA LEU A 34 3.57 3.58 -3.17
C LEU A 34 3.50 2.33 -2.29
N THR A 35 3.35 1.17 -2.92
CA THR A 35 3.57 -0.12 -2.25
C THR A 35 4.72 -0.86 -2.92
N GLN A 36 5.51 -1.56 -2.11
CA GLN A 36 6.57 -2.46 -2.57
C GLN A 36 6.42 -3.79 -1.85
N ASN A 37 6.04 -4.82 -2.61
CA ASN A 37 5.93 -6.18 -2.11
C ASN A 37 7.09 -7.02 -2.64
N MET A 38 7.75 -7.78 -1.75
CA MET A 38 8.93 -8.58 -2.08
C MET A 38 8.66 -10.05 -1.78
N GLY A 39 9.06 -10.93 -2.72
CA GLY A 39 8.90 -12.38 -2.62
C GLY A 39 10.24 -13.12 -2.54
N GLY A 40 10.26 -14.22 -1.79
CA GLY A 40 11.48 -15.01 -1.54
C GLY A 40 12.53 -14.20 -0.78
N THR A 41 13.79 -14.31 -1.18
CA THR A 41 14.92 -13.52 -0.64
C THR A 41 15.10 -12.20 -1.43
N CYS A 42 13.99 -11.47 -1.62
CA CYS A 42 13.91 -10.33 -2.55
C CYS A 42 14.24 -10.69 -4.01
N ALA A 43 14.00 -11.93 -4.42
CA ALA A 43 14.22 -12.40 -5.79
C ALA A 43 13.18 -11.84 -6.77
N SER A 44 12.01 -11.42 -6.27
CA SER A 44 10.97 -10.78 -7.06
C SER A 44 10.35 -9.63 -6.28
N CYS A 45 10.12 -8.52 -6.96
CA CYS A 45 9.53 -7.31 -6.40
C CYS A 45 8.42 -6.81 -7.30
N VAL A 46 7.29 -6.44 -6.70
CA VAL A 46 6.18 -5.76 -7.39
C VAL A 46 5.97 -4.41 -6.72
N VAL A 47 5.89 -3.36 -7.54
CA VAL A 47 5.68 -1.98 -7.09
C VAL A 47 4.41 -1.44 -7.71
N HIS A 48 3.59 -0.77 -6.91
CA HIS A 48 2.42 -0.02 -7.38
C HIS A 48 2.54 1.45 -6.99
N ILE A 49 2.16 2.34 -7.90
CA ILE A 49 1.94 3.77 -7.63
C ILE A 49 0.46 4.05 -7.79
N LEU A 50 -0.15 4.64 -6.78
CA LEU A 50 -1.58 4.95 -6.71
C LEU A 50 -1.75 6.45 -6.49
N GLU A 51 -2.78 7.04 -7.09
CA GLU A 51 -3.08 8.47 -7.03
C GLU A 51 -4.60 8.66 -6.93
N VAL A 52 -5.03 9.71 -6.23
CA VAL A 52 -6.42 10.19 -6.27
C VAL A 52 -6.58 11.15 -7.45
N ALA A 53 -7.62 10.93 -8.25
CA ALA A 53 -7.95 11.76 -9.41
C ALA A 53 -8.43 13.17 -9.02
#